data_AF-A0A7H4MJ79-F1
#
_entry.id   AF-A0A7H4MJ79-F1
#
_cell.length_a   1.000
_cell.length_b   1.000
_cell.length_c   1.000
_cell.angle_alpha   90.00
_cell.angle_beta   90.00
_cell.angle_gamma   90.00
#
_symmetry.space_group_name_H-M   'P 1'
#
loop_
_entity.id
_entity.type
_entity.pdbx_description
1 polymer ?
#
loop_
_entity_poly.entity_id
_entity_poly.type
_entity_poly.pdbx_seq_one_letter_code
_entity_poly.pdbx_strand_id
1 'polypeptide(L)'
;MAGVDSRPEHIRESVEGSLKRLNIETIDLLYQHRVDPAVPVEDVVGTMADLVKEGKIRHIGLSEVSAQTLRRACKVHPITAVQTEYSLWTREPEAGILNACRELGWALSHTARWGAAS
;
A
#
# COMPACT_ATOMS: atom_id res chain seq x y z
N MET A 1 -4.84 20.74 5.38
CA MET A 1 -4.52 19.49 4.68
C MET A 1 -5.35 18.41 5.31
N ALA A 2 -6.24 17.73 4.56
CA ALA A 2 -6.92 16.55 5.09
C ALA A 2 -5.85 15.52 5.46
N GLY A 3 -5.87 15.05 6.71
CA GLY A 3 -4.92 14.06 7.22
C GLY A 3 -5.08 12.71 6.52
N VAL A 4 -4.17 11.80 6.84
CA VAL A 4 -4.34 10.38 6.55
C VAL A 4 -5.44 9.83 7.46
N ASP A 5 -6.35 9.03 6.89
CA ASP A 5 -7.38 8.29 7.65
C ASP A 5 -7.41 6.86 7.09
N SER A 6 -6.86 5.92 7.86
CA SER A 6 -6.87 4.50 7.49
C SER A 6 -7.82 3.68 8.36
N ARG A 7 -8.83 4.30 8.97
CA ARG A 7 -9.84 3.54 9.73
C ARG A 7 -10.59 2.58 8.80
N PRO A 8 -10.94 1.35 9.26
CA PRO A 8 -11.61 0.34 8.44
C PRO A 8 -12.84 0.85 7.68
N GLU A 9 -13.65 1.68 8.33
CA GLU A 9 -14.87 2.24 7.74
C GLU A 9 -14.53 3.16 6.56
N HIS A 10 -13.51 4.02 6.73
CA HIS A 10 -13.09 4.96 5.69
C HIS A 10 -12.42 4.26 4.49
N ILE A 11 -11.68 3.17 4.74
CA ILE A 11 -11.12 2.33 3.67
C ILE A 11 -12.25 1.79 2.79
N ARG A 12 -13.31 1.26 3.40
CA ARG A 12 -14.48 0.71 2.67
C ARG A 12 -15.19 1.81 1.87
N GLU A 13 -15.47 2.95 2.49
CA GLU A 13 -16.05 4.11 1.80
C GLU A 13 -15.21 4.55 0.58
N SER A 14 -13.89 4.59 0.73
CA SER A 14 -12.96 4.98 -0.32
C SER A 14 -12.97 4.00 -1.50
N VAL A 15 -13.08 2.69 -1.21
CA VAL A 15 -13.15 1.64 -2.23
C VAL A 15 -14.47 1.69 -2.99
N GLU A 16 -15.60 1.78 -2.29
CA GLU A 16 -16.92 1.93 -2.93
C GLU A 16 -16.98 3.17 -3.83
N GLY A 17 -16.47 4.30 -3.32
CA GLY A 17 -16.37 5.52 -4.10
C GLY A 17 -15.52 5.36 -5.36
N SER A 18 -14.43 4.59 -5.28
CA SER A 18 -13.53 4.34 -6.42
C SER A 18 -14.16 3.43 -7.45
N LEU A 19 -14.78 2.32 -7.04
CA LEU A 19 -15.54 1.42 -7.91
C LEU A 19 -16.61 2.18 -8.71
N LYS A 20 -17.40 3.01 -8.01
CA LYS A 20 -18.44 3.84 -8.63
C LYS A 20 -17.87 4.84 -9.64
N ARG A 21 -16.79 5.55 -9.30
CA ARG A 21 -16.18 6.56 -10.18
C ARG A 21 -15.55 5.95 -11.44
N LEU A 22 -14.92 4.78 -11.28
CA LEU A 22 -14.28 4.06 -12.37
C LEU A 22 -15.28 3.22 -13.18
N ASN A 23 -16.49 3.03 -12.68
CA ASN A 23 -17.53 2.18 -13.27
C ASN A 23 -17.03 0.75 -13.51
N ILE A 24 -16.42 0.17 -12.48
CA ILE A 24 -15.90 -1.21 -12.46
C ILE A 24 -16.40 -1.91 -11.20
N GLU A 25 -16.42 -3.24 -11.23
CA GLU A 25 -16.83 -4.07 -10.08
C GLU A 25 -15.65 -4.50 -9.19
N THR A 26 -14.43 -4.49 -9.74
CA THR A 26 -13.23 -4.94 -9.05
C THR A 26 -12.03 -4.05 -9.36
N ILE A 27 -11.29 -3.61 -8.35
CA ILE A 27 -10.00 -2.94 -8.48
C ILE A 27 -8.88 -3.98 -8.52
N ASP A 28 -8.03 -3.96 -9.54
CA ASP A 28 -6.92 -4.91 -9.64
C ASP A 28 -5.93 -4.80 -8.48
N LEU A 29 -5.47 -3.59 -8.17
CA LEU A 29 -4.49 -3.35 -7.12
C LEU A 29 -4.89 -2.10 -6.32
N LEU A 30 -5.23 -2.30 -5.04
CA LEU A 30 -5.52 -1.21 -4.12
C LEU A 30 -4.30 -0.89 -3.28
N TYR A 31 -3.87 0.37 -3.27
CA TYR A 31 -2.79 0.85 -2.40
C TYR A 31 -3.31 1.55 -1.15
N GLN A 32 -2.71 1.26 0.01
CA GLN A 32 -2.63 2.27 1.07
C GLN A 32 -1.58 3.31 0.63
N HIS A 33 -2.03 4.52 0.29
CA HIS A 33 -1.16 5.54 -0.31
C HIS A 33 -0.21 6.20 0.71
N ARG A 34 -0.61 6.32 1.97
CA ARG A 34 0.21 6.83 3.06
C ARG A 34 -0.11 6.06 4.34
N VAL A 35 0.92 5.79 5.13
CA VAL A 35 0.76 5.17 6.44
C VAL A 35 0.07 6.15 7.39
N ASP A 36 -1.04 5.70 7.98
CA ASP A 36 -1.66 6.36 9.11
C ASP A 36 -1.03 5.85 10.42
N PRO A 37 -0.32 6.68 11.19
CA PRO A 37 0.31 6.25 12.43
C PRO A 37 -0.71 5.92 13.53
N ALA A 38 -1.96 6.37 13.40
CA ALA A 38 -3.01 6.12 14.38
C ALA A 38 -3.68 4.75 14.21
N VAL A 39 -3.49 4.09 13.07
CA VAL A 39 -4.12 2.79 12.76
C VAL A 39 -3.03 1.73 12.54
N PRO A 40 -3.05 0.61 13.30
CA PRO A 40 -2.15 -0.51 13.07
C PRO A 40 -2.25 -1.04 11.63
N VAL A 41 -1.11 -1.41 11.05
CA VAL A 41 -1.07 -1.95 9.68
C VAL A 41 -1.88 -3.24 9.55
N GLU A 42 -2.01 -4.01 10.63
CA GLU A 42 -2.80 -5.23 10.67
C GLU A 42 -4.29 -4.96 10.46
N ASP A 43 -4.82 -3.86 11.01
CA ASP A 43 -6.23 -3.48 10.86
C ASP A 43 -6.50 -2.98 9.43
N VAL A 44 -5.56 -2.21 8.88
CA VAL A 44 -5.62 -1.75 7.48
C VAL A 44 -5.60 -2.93 6.52
N VAL A 45 -4.60 -3.80 6.63
CA VAL A 45 -4.42 -4.95 5.73
C VAL A 45 -5.52 -5.99 5.96
N GLY A 46 -5.99 -6.16 7.20
CA GLY A 46 -7.14 -7.01 7.51
C GLY A 46 -8.41 -6.52 6.79
N THR A 47 -8.68 -5.22 6.84
CA THR A 47 -9.79 -4.63 6.10
C THR A 47 -9.66 -4.83 4.59
N MET A 48 -8.46 -4.60 4.04
CA MET A 48 -8.20 -4.84 2.62
C MET A 48 -8.33 -6.32 2.25
N ALA A 49 -7.92 -7.24 3.11
CA ALA A 49 -8.07 -8.68 2.89
C ALA A 49 -9.54 -9.10 2.86
N ASP A 50 -10.40 -8.49 3.67
CA ASP A 50 -11.84 -8.74 3.58
C ASP A 50 -12.42 -8.23 2.26
N LEU A 51 -11.95 -7.08 1.77
CA LEU A 51 -12.32 -6.57 0.44
C LEU A 51 -11.83 -7.48 -0.71
N VAL A 52 -10.70 -8.19 -0.52
CA VAL A 52 -10.26 -9.25 -1.45
C VAL A 52 -11.25 -10.40 -1.45
N LYS A 53 -11.66 -10.87 -0.26
CA LYS A 53 -12.65 -11.96 -0.13
C LYS A 53 -14.01 -11.58 -0.71
N GLU A 54 -14.41 -10.31 -0.58
CA GLU A 54 -15.62 -9.74 -1.17
C GLU A 54 -15.54 -9.60 -2.70
N GLY A 55 -14.36 -9.79 -3.31
CA GLY A 55 -14.16 -9.65 -4.76
C GLY A 55 -14.08 -8.20 -5.26
N LYS A 56 -14.05 -7.22 -4.34
CA LYS A 56 -13.97 -5.79 -4.67
C LYS A 56 -12.58 -5.35 -5.07
N ILE A 57 -11.56 -6.05 -4.57
CA ILE A 57 -10.16 -5.83 -4.97
C ILE A 57 -9.47 -7.18 -5.24
N ARG A 58 -8.47 -7.24 -6.14
CA ARG A 58 -7.69 -8.48 -6.38
C ARG A 58 -6.40 -8.53 -5.57
N HIS A 59 -5.71 -7.40 -5.46
CA HIS A 59 -4.39 -7.32 -4.87
C HIS A 59 -4.25 -6.11 -3.94
N ILE A 60 -3.35 -6.27 -2.96
CA ILE A 60 -3.03 -5.25 -1.96
C ILE A 60 -1.63 -4.68 -2.27
N GLY A 61 -1.51 -3.37 -2.26
CA GLY A 61 -0.25 -2.65 -2.33
C GLY A 61 -0.07 -1.71 -1.13
N LEU A 62 1.17 -1.44 -0.76
CA LEU A 62 1.51 -0.48 0.30
C LEU A 62 2.49 0.56 -0.24
N SER A 63 2.34 1.82 0.17
CA SER A 63 3.23 2.90 -0.23
C SER A 63 3.91 3.53 0.98
N GLU A 64 5.20 3.81 0.86
CA GLU A 64 6.05 4.47 1.86
C GLU A 64 6.02 3.78 3.25
N VAL A 65 5.98 2.45 3.26
CA VAL A 65 6.06 1.64 4.48
C VAL A 65 7.51 1.27 4.81
N SER A 66 7.81 1.18 6.11
CA SER A 66 9.10 0.63 6.57
C SER A 66 9.17 -0.88 6.31
N ALA A 67 10.39 -1.44 6.27
CA ALA A 67 10.60 -2.88 6.16
C ALA A 67 9.95 -3.67 7.31
N GLN A 68 9.88 -3.09 8.51
CA GLN A 68 9.22 -3.73 9.66
C GLN A 68 7.70 -3.75 9.47
N THR A 69 7.11 -2.63 9.04
CA THR A 69 5.68 -2.52 8.73
C THR A 69 5.30 -3.49 7.62
N LEU A 70 6.12 -3.60 6.57
CA LEU A 70 5.91 -4.56 5.48
C LEU A 70 5.82 -5.98 6.03
N ARG A 71 6.81 -6.45 6.80
CA ARG A 71 6.81 -7.81 7.37
C ARG A 71 5.60 -8.09 8.25
N ARG A 72 5.09 -7.10 8.98
CA ARG A 72 3.85 -7.22 9.77
C ARG A 72 2.63 -7.38 8.87
N ALA A 73 2.52 -6.56 7.83
CA ALA A 73 1.46 -6.66 6.82
C ALA A 73 1.42 -8.05 6.16
N CYS A 74 2.58 -8.59 5.76
CA CYS A 74 2.67 -9.92 5.13
C CYS A 74 2.12 -11.05 5.99
N LYS A 75 2.17 -10.92 7.32
CA LYS A 75 1.64 -11.93 8.25
C LYS A 75 0.11 -11.97 8.24
N VAL A 76 -0.53 -10.88 7.83
CA VAL A 76 -2.00 -10.77 7.73
C VAL A 76 -2.49 -11.19 6.35
N HIS A 77 -1.90 -10.62 5.30
CA HIS A 77 -2.24 -10.96 3.92
C HIS A 77 -1.03 -10.72 2.98
N PRO A 78 -0.85 -11.52 1.91
CA PRO A 78 0.13 -11.21 0.88
C PRO A 78 -0.04 -9.80 0.31
N ILE A 79 1.04 -9.02 0.26
CA ILE A 79 1.08 -7.71 -0.39
C ILE A 79 1.78 -7.91 -1.73
N THR A 80 1.14 -7.47 -2.80
CA THR A 80 1.57 -7.72 -4.18
C THR A 80 2.64 -6.71 -4.63
N ALA A 81 2.58 -5.48 -4.12
CA ALA A 81 3.50 -4.43 -4.52
C ALA A 81 3.79 -3.46 -3.38
N VAL A 82 5.03 -2.97 -3.34
CA VAL A 82 5.45 -1.87 -2.48
C VAL A 82 5.91 -0.71 -3.34
N GLN A 83 5.34 0.46 -3.07
CA GLN A 83 5.74 1.72 -3.68
C GLN A 83 6.62 2.51 -2.72
N THR A 84 7.80 2.89 -3.18
CA THR A 84 8.75 3.70 -2.42
C THR A 84 9.58 4.56 -3.37
N GLU A 85 10.00 5.72 -2.90
CA GLU A 85 10.90 6.60 -3.64
C GLU A 85 12.29 5.96 -3.77
N TYR A 86 12.72 5.73 -5.02
CA TYR A 86 14.04 5.16 -5.33
C TYR A 86 14.66 5.82 -6.57
N SER A 87 15.78 6.50 -6.45
CA SER A 87 16.41 7.15 -7.59
C SER A 87 17.93 7.09 -7.48
N LEU A 88 18.64 7.58 -8.50
CA LEU A 88 20.09 7.76 -8.39
C LEU A 88 20.49 8.63 -7.19
N TRP A 89 19.58 9.52 -6.77
CA TRP A 89 19.76 10.42 -5.63
C TRP A 89 19.13 9.91 -4.33
N THR A 90 18.16 9.01 -4.40
CA THR A 90 17.43 8.44 -3.25
C THR A 90 17.65 6.93 -3.21
N ARG A 91 18.73 6.49 -2.56
CA ARG A 91 19.13 5.07 -2.48
C ARG A 91 18.85 4.41 -1.12
N GLU A 92 18.27 5.14 -0.18
CA GLU A 92 17.88 4.65 1.15
C GLU A 92 17.04 3.35 1.14
N PRO A 93 16.15 3.10 0.14
CA PRO A 93 15.44 1.82 0.03
C PRO A 93 16.34 0.57 -0.06
N GLU A 94 17.58 0.69 -0.56
CA GLU A 94 18.50 -0.44 -0.78
C GLU A 94 18.89 -1.16 0.51
N ALA A 95 18.99 -0.42 1.61
CA ALA A 95 19.38 -0.99 2.90
C ALA A 95 18.21 -1.64 3.66
N GLY A 96 16.96 -1.32 3.30
CA GLY A 96 15.78 -1.70 4.08
C GLY A 96 14.72 -2.42 3.25
N ILE A 97 13.83 -1.64 2.63
CA ILE A 97 12.62 -2.16 2.00
C ILE A 97 12.92 -3.05 0.79
N LEU A 98 13.98 -2.76 0.03
CA LEU A 98 14.38 -3.61 -1.10
C LEU A 98 14.83 -5.00 -0.66
N ASN A 99 15.56 -5.10 0.46
CA ASN A 99 15.94 -6.39 1.02
C ASN A 99 14.72 -7.14 1.56
N ALA A 100 13.81 -6.45 2.24
CA ALA A 100 12.55 -7.05 2.68
C ALA A 100 11.72 -7.60 1.50
N CYS A 101 11.58 -6.84 0.41
CA CYS A 101 10.88 -7.31 -0.79
C CYS A 101 11.54 -8.55 -1.41
N ARG A 102 12.88 -8.62 -1.45
CA ARG A 102 13.62 -9.80 -1.93
C ARG A 102 13.42 -11.02 -1.04
N GLU A 103 13.50 -10.84 0.28
CA GLU A 103 13.27 -11.92 1.26
C GLU A 103 11.87 -12.51 1.16
N LEU A 104 10.87 -11.67 0.88
CA LEU A 104 9.45 -12.05 0.82
C LEU A 104 9.01 -12.55 -0.57
N GLY A 105 9.88 -12.42 -1.59
CA GLY A 105 9.64 -12.93 -2.95
C GLY A 105 8.75 -12.04 -3.83
N TRP A 106 8.76 -10.71 -3.64
CA TRP A 106 7.75 -9.80 -4.22
C TRP A 106 8.28 -8.88 -5.33
N ALA A 107 7.35 -8.38 -6.17
CA ALA A 107 7.62 -7.39 -7.20
C ALA A 107 7.62 -5.96 -6.62
N LEU A 108 8.72 -5.24 -6.77
CA LEU A 108 8.84 -3.82 -6.41
C LEU A 108 8.19 -2.95 -7.50
N SER A 109 7.30 -2.05 -7.11
CA SER A 109 6.76 -1.00 -8.01
C SER A 109 7.36 0.35 -7.62
N HIS A 110 8.35 0.83 -8.35
CA HIS A 110 9.00 2.11 -8.05
C HIS A 110 8.19 3.31 -8.61
N THR A 111 8.11 4.40 -7.84
CA THR A 111 7.62 5.72 -8.32
C THR A 111 8.74 6.75 -8.25
N ALA A 112 9.11 7.32 -9.40
CA ALA A 112 10.04 8.45 -9.48
C ALA A 112 9.28 9.76 -9.25
N ARG A 113 9.69 10.56 -8.27
CA ARG A 113 9.22 11.94 -8.12
C ARG A 113 9.97 12.82 -9.13
N TRP A 114 9.30 13.23 -10.21
CA TRP A 114 9.80 14.31 -11.06
C TRP A 114 9.36 15.65 -10.47
N GLY A 115 10.31 16.39 -9.89
CA GLY A 115 10.10 17.75 -9.37
C GLY A 115 10.33 17.89 -7.87
N ALA A 116 11.58 18.13 -7.49
CA ALA A 116 11.99 18.81 -6.25
C ALA A 116 13.36 19.46 -6.49
N ALA A 117 13.39 20.40 -7.44
CA ALA A 117 14.50 21.32 -7.65
C ALA A 117 13.92 22.71 -7.97
N SER A 118 13.57 23.43 -6.90
CA SER A 118 13.60 24.90 -6.75
C SER A 118 12.92 25.27 -5.44
#